data_AF-A0A9W9MPB3-F1
#
_entry.id   AF-A0A9W9MPB3-F1
#
_cell.length_a   1.000
_cell.length_b   1.000
_cell.length_c   1.000
_cell.angle_alpha   90.00
_cell.angle_beta   90.00
_cell.angle_gamma   90.00
#
_symmetry.space_group_name_H-M   'P 1'
#
loop_
_entity.id
_entity.type
_entity.pdbx_description
1 polymer ?
#
loop_
_entity_poly.entity_id
_entity_poly.type
_entity_poly.pdbx_seq_one_letter_code
_entity_poly.pdbx_strand_id
1 'polypeptide(L)'
;MKSYITLAAFAAGTHALVGRTSGCCFHLSSNGSPVGQLPDGQNRIGDNSLPEGEYCINGGSITDGKGRGCILTPPTTQFQCDVGATPTSGFSISSNGMLEYNGSPDFIACATGDNGGLNIYTTESSALSQCQTIELTADSCSSSSTPPPENNCGTSLETGNYQFPHLIIPINSQSPNTAAGTSYNGEVTSTISSIFNFDIPESYSGKTCSLVFLFPEKADLQTSSFTFSGDGQIDFAQLSMAATTSTTYNNAPSVSHDLGDITVSPGNSYVVSTFSCPAGQTVAFEMKNAGSTSLDWFEDYNPAPLGLYITVC
;
A
#
# COMPACT_ATOMS: atom_id res chain seq x y z
N MET A 1 -48.09 15.99 60.46
CA MET A 1 -46.66 16.38 60.44
C MET A 1 -46.02 15.73 59.21
N LYS A 2 -45.47 16.60 58.35
CA LYS A 2 -44.68 16.46 57.12
C LYS A 2 -44.35 15.04 56.61
N SER A 3 -44.86 14.73 55.41
CA SER A 3 -44.38 13.65 54.54
C SER A 3 -43.02 14.04 53.94
N TYR A 4 -42.05 13.13 54.00
CA TYR A 4 -40.77 13.26 53.29
C TYR A 4 -40.79 12.30 52.10
N ILE A 5 -40.67 12.88 50.90
CA ILE A 5 -40.53 12.15 49.64
C ILE A 5 -39.06 11.76 49.51
N THR A 6 -38.77 10.46 49.51
CA THR A 6 -37.44 9.93 49.21
C THR A 6 -37.22 9.98 47.70
N LEU A 7 -36.38 10.91 47.22
CA LEU A 7 -35.88 10.88 45.84
C LEU A 7 -34.90 9.70 45.70
N ALA A 8 -35.24 8.72 44.87
CA ALA A 8 -34.29 7.74 44.38
C ALA A 8 -33.45 8.39 43.26
N ALA A 9 -32.18 8.68 43.56
CA ALA A 9 -31.22 9.09 42.55
C ALA A 9 -30.81 7.87 41.71
N PHE A 10 -31.21 7.84 40.45
CA PHE A 10 -30.60 6.95 39.46
C PHE A 10 -29.18 7.46 39.18
N ALA A 11 -28.19 6.88 39.85
CA ALA A 11 -26.81 6.97 39.40
C ALA A 11 -26.71 6.18 38.09
N ALA A 12 -26.77 6.88 36.96
CA ALA A 12 -26.37 6.32 35.68
C ALA A 12 -24.87 6.02 35.79
N GLY A 13 -24.54 4.74 36.01
CA GLY A 13 -23.17 4.26 35.84
C GLY A 13 -22.77 4.52 34.40
N THR A 14 -21.88 5.48 34.18
CA THR A 14 -21.13 5.55 32.94
C THR A 14 -20.22 4.33 32.93
N HIS A 15 -20.72 3.24 32.36
CA HIS A 15 -19.83 2.32 31.69
C HIS A 15 -19.24 3.12 30.53
N ALA A 16 -18.09 3.76 30.77
CA ALA A 16 -17.20 4.11 29.71
C ALA A 16 -16.94 2.80 28.97
N LEU A 17 -17.58 2.65 27.81
CA LEU A 17 -17.14 1.74 26.79
C LEU A 17 -15.73 2.20 26.46
N VAL A 18 -14.73 1.62 27.15
CA VAL A 18 -13.39 1.55 26.63
C VAL A 18 -13.53 0.64 25.42
N GLY A 19 -13.93 1.23 24.30
CA GLY A 19 -13.77 0.64 22.99
C GLY A 19 -12.28 0.42 22.85
N ARG A 20 -11.82 -0.77 23.22
CA ARG A 20 -10.49 -1.25 22.87
C ARG A 20 -10.53 -1.51 21.37
N THR A 21 -10.44 -0.44 20.58
CA THR A 21 -9.84 -0.54 19.25
C THR A 21 -8.35 -0.51 19.52
N SER A 22 -7.69 -1.64 19.30
CA SER A 22 -6.26 -1.84 19.55
C SER A 22 -5.44 -0.90 18.66
N GLY A 23 -5.08 0.28 19.19
CA GLY A 23 -4.05 1.12 18.59
C GLY A 23 -2.70 0.40 18.65
N CYS A 24 -1.85 0.64 17.66
CA CYS A 24 -0.51 0.05 17.60
C CYS A 24 0.53 1.15 17.81
N CYS A 25 1.57 0.88 18.60
CA CYS A 25 2.64 1.83 18.90
C CYS A 25 3.98 1.42 18.26
N PHE A 26 4.74 2.42 17.83
CA PHE A 26 5.96 2.31 17.05
C PHE A 26 6.87 3.54 17.27
N HIS A 27 8.14 3.40 16.91
CA HIS A 27 9.10 4.48 16.74
C HIS A 27 9.32 4.71 15.25
N LEU A 28 9.74 5.92 14.87
CA LEU A 28 10.01 6.30 13.50
C LEU A 28 11.51 6.49 13.27
N SER A 29 11.98 6.11 12.09
CA SER A 29 13.35 6.41 11.63
C SER A 29 13.36 6.79 10.16
N SER A 30 14.40 7.48 9.72
CA SER A 30 14.68 7.74 8.31
C SER A 30 16.12 7.35 8.01
N ASN A 31 16.33 6.43 7.07
CA ASN A 31 17.65 5.87 6.75
C ASN A 31 18.42 5.41 8.01
N GLY A 32 17.72 4.77 8.96
CA GLY A 32 18.27 4.31 10.24
C GLY A 32 18.53 5.39 11.28
N SER A 33 18.30 6.67 10.96
CA SER A 33 18.36 7.78 11.93
C SER A 33 17.02 7.92 12.65
N PRO A 34 16.95 7.81 13.99
CA PRO A 34 15.69 7.95 14.72
C PRO A 34 15.06 9.32 14.55
N VAL A 35 13.73 9.36 14.56
CA VAL A 35 12.96 10.59 14.73
C VAL A 35 12.96 10.93 16.22
N GLY A 36 13.67 11.99 16.57
CA GLY A 36 13.64 12.58 17.90
C GLY A 36 12.48 13.56 18.06
N GLN A 37 12.04 13.76 19.30
CA GLN A 37 10.95 14.68 19.61
C GLN A 37 11.36 15.72 20.64
N LEU A 38 11.11 16.99 20.33
CA LEU A 38 11.27 18.10 21.26
C LEU A 38 10.22 18.04 22.39
N PRO A 39 10.50 18.64 23.56
CA PRO A 39 9.55 18.70 24.66
C PRO A 39 8.19 19.30 24.29
N ASP A 40 8.17 20.24 23.33
CA ASP A 40 6.96 20.91 22.84
C ASP A 40 6.14 20.05 21.85
N GLY A 41 6.74 19.04 21.22
CA GLY A 41 6.05 18.11 20.32
C GLY A 41 6.58 18.04 18.90
N GLN A 42 7.52 18.91 18.54
CA GLN A 42 8.09 18.91 17.20
C GLN A 42 8.95 17.67 16.96
N ASN A 43 8.71 17.01 15.82
CA ASN A 43 9.46 15.83 15.40
C ASN A 43 10.63 16.25 14.49
N ARG A 44 11.81 15.67 14.72
CA ARG A 44 13.04 15.96 13.95
C ARG A 44 13.83 14.70 13.66
N ILE A 45 14.48 14.65 12.50
CA ILE A 45 15.55 13.67 12.24
C ILE A 45 16.93 14.33 12.37
N GLY A 46 17.95 13.55 12.74
CA GLY A 46 19.35 13.98 12.75
C GLY A 46 19.82 14.78 13.98
N ASP A 47 18.90 15.27 14.82
CA ASP A 47 19.25 15.90 16.10
C ASP A 47 19.49 14.83 17.17
N ASN A 48 20.76 14.42 17.30
CA ASN A 48 21.19 13.38 18.24
C ASN A 48 21.07 13.77 19.73
N SER A 49 20.64 15.00 20.03
CA SER A 49 20.39 15.45 21.41
C SER A 49 18.97 15.14 21.89
N LEU A 50 18.06 14.80 20.98
CA LEU A 50 16.66 14.56 21.30
C LEU A 50 16.41 13.11 21.69
N PRO A 51 15.52 12.87 22.67
CA PRO A 51 15.00 11.53 22.89
C PRO A 51 14.19 11.08 21.67
N GLU A 52 14.27 9.79 21.37
CA GLU A 52 13.46 9.15 20.34
C GLU A 52 11.96 9.30 20.65
N GLY A 53 11.17 9.61 19.62
CA GLY A 53 9.72 9.73 19.73
C GLY A 53 9.03 8.38 19.70
N GLU A 54 8.07 8.18 20.60
CA GLU A 54 7.12 7.07 20.56
C GLU A 54 5.80 7.56 19.98
N TYR A 55 5.20 6.78 19.09
CA TYR A 55 3.96 7.10 18.38
C TYR A 55 2.99 5.93 18.47
N CYS A 56 1.69 6.22 18.50
CA CYS A 56 0.63 5.22 18.44
C CYS A 56 -0.39 5.61 17.37
N ILE A 57 -0.66 4.70 16.44
CA ILE A 57 -1.66 4.87 15.38
C ILE A 57 -2.96 4.14 15.73
N ASN A 58 -4.08 4.81 15.52
CA ASN A 58 -5.42 4.26 15.67
C ASN A 58 -6.36 4.93 14.66
N GLY A 59 -7.04 4.14 13.81
CA GLY A 59 -8.05 4.66 12.90
C GLY A 59 -7.54 5.77 11.97
N GLY A 60 -6.30 5.63 11.48
CA GLY A 60 -5.68 6.57 10.55
C GLY A 60 -5.14 7.86 11.18
N SER A 61 -5.04 7.91 12.51
CA SER A 61 -4.61 9.07 13.29
C SER A 61 -3.48 8.69 14.26
N ILE A 62 -2.54 9.60 14.50
CA ILE A 62 -1.37 9.35 15.35
C ILE A 62 -1.42 10.21 16.62
N THR A 63 -1.06 9.61 17.75
CA THR A 63 -0.71 10.30 19.00
C THR A 63 0.72 9.95 19.40
N ASP A 64 1.42 10.84 20.11
CA ASP A 64 2.72 10.48 20.68
C ASP A 64 2.61 9.73 22.02
N GLY A 65 3.74 9.29 22.59
CA GLY A 65 3.82 8.60 23.88
C GLY A 65 3.34 9.42 25.09
N LYS A 66 3.10 10.72 24.94
CA LYS A 66 2.47 11.59 25.95
C LYS A 66 0.97 11.77 25.71
N GLY A 67 0.41 11.13 24.68
CA GLY A 67 -0.99 11.25 24.27
C GLY A 67 -1.32 12.55 23.56
N ARG A 68 -0.33 13.28 23.04
CA ARG A 68 -0.55 14.50 22.23
C ARG A 68 -0.94 14.09 20.81
N GLY A 69 -1.94 14.76 20.25
CA GLY A 69 -2.37 14.48 18.89
C GLY A 69 -1.36 14.99 17.88
N CYS A 70 -0.92 14.11 16.97
CA CYS A 70 -0.02 14.50 15.91
C CYS A 70 -0.80 15.11 14.74
N ILE A 71 -0.32 16.25 14.26
CA ILE A 71 -0.96 17.10 13.28
C ILE A 71 0.00 17.48 12.17
N LEU A 72 -0.57 17.93 11.05
CA LEU A 72 0.15 18.62 9.99
C LEU A 72 -0.15 20.12 10.08
N THR A 73 0.83 20.93 10.46
CA THR A 73 0.58 22.35 10.73
C THR A 73 0.34 23.14 9.43
N PRO A 74 -0.73 23.95 9.34
CA PRO A 74 -0.85 24.90 8.25
C PRO A 74 0.18 26.04 8.40
N PRO A 75 0.71 26.60 7.30
CA PRO A 75 0.50 26.19 5.90
C PRO A 75 1.53 25.16 5.40
N THR A 76 2.56 24.85 6.20
CA THR A 76 3.74 24.11 5.74
C THR A 76 3.64 22.60 5.87
N THR A 77 2.55 22.08 6.43
CA THR A 77 2.31 20.65 6.69
C THR A 77 3.35 20.00 7.61
N GLN A 78 3.86 20.72 8.62
CA GLN A 78 4.87 20.15 9.53
C GLN A 78 4.25 19.06 10.39
N PHE A 79 4.89 17.90 10.44
CA PHE A 79 4.49 16.78 11.29
C PHE A 79 4.99 17.00 12.73
N GLN A 80 4.07 17.29 13.65
CA GLN A 80 4.36 17.52 15.08
C GLN A 80 3.19 17.08 15.97
N CYS A 81 3.44 16.86 17.26
CA CYS A 81 2.44 16.36 18.21
C CYS A 81 2.17 17.35 19.35
N ASP A 82 1.04 18.06 19.27
CA ASP A 82 0.76 19.22 20.11
C ASP A 82 -0.18 18.88 21.27
N VAL A 83 0.03 19.53 22.42
CA VAL A 83 -0.82 19.34 23.62
C VAL A 83 -2.25 19.77 23.32
N GLY A 84 -3.20 18.82 23.48
CA GLY A 84 -4.62 19.07 23.28
C GLY A 84 -5.05 19.16 21.81
N ALA A 85 -4.16 18.92 20.87
CA ALA A 85 -4.51 18.88 19.45
C ALA A 85 -5.35 17.64 19.13
N THR A 86 -6.34 17.81 18.25
CA THR A 86 -7.02 16.68 17.62
C THR A 86 -6.11 16.12 16.53
N PRO A 87 -5.74 14.82 16.57
CA PRO A 87 -4.89 14.21 15.56
C PRO A 87 -5.41 14.45 14.13
N THR A 88 -4.50 14.76 13.21
CA THR A 88 -4.85 14.74 11.78
C THR A 88 -5.06 13.30 11.33
N SER A 89 -6.17 13.04 10.65
CA SER A 89 -6.46 11.76 10.01
C SER A 89 -5.79 11.65 8.64
N GLY A 90 -5.58 10.43 8.17
CA GLY A 90 -5.00 10.13 6.86
C GLY A 90 -3.61 9.48 6.94
N PHE A 91 -3.11 9.21 8.15
CA PHE A 91 -1.88 8.45 8.31
C PHE A 91 -2.15 6.94 8.19
N SER A 92 -1.22 6.21 7.58
CA SER A 92 -1.19 4.75 7.59
C SER A 92 0.24 4.27 7.84
N ILE A 93 0.38 3.05 8.38
CA ILE A 93 1.63 2.30 8.27
C ILE A 93 1.38 1.25 7.21
N SER A 94 2.13 1.33 6.11
CA SER A 94 2.07 0.36 5.03
C SER A 94 2.58 -1.01 5.49
N SER A 95 2.38 -2.03 4.65
CA SER A 95 2.84 -3.39 4.93
C SER A 95 4.37 -3.50 5.02
N ASN A 96 5.12 -2.62 4.34
CA ASN A 96 6.59 -2.53 4.45
C ASN A 96 7.05 -1.64 5.61
N GLY A 97 6.14 -1.21 6.48
CA GLY A 97 6.45 -0.41 7.67
C GLY A 97 6.71 1.05 7.38
N MET A 98 6.40 1.56 6.19
CA MET A 98 6.52 2.99 5.90
C MET A 98 5.33 3.74 6.48
N LEU A 99 5.62 4.87 7.13
CA LEU A 99 4.57 5.84 7.43
C LEU A 99 4.14 6.49 6.11
N GLU A 100 2.84 6.58 5.90
CA GLU A 100 2.23 7.24 4.76
C GLU A 100 1.26 8.31 5.25
N TYR A 101 1.07 9.35 4.44
CA TYR A 101 -0.02 10.30 4.58
C TYR A 101 -0.84 10.35 3.29
N ASN A 102 -2.13 10.02 3.37
CA ASN A 102 -3.04 9.85 2.23
C ASN A 102 -2.45 8.95 1.14
N GLY A 103 -1.81 7.85 1.54
CA GLY A 103 -1.20 6.86 0.64
C GLY A 103 0.15 7.26 0.03
N SER A 104 0.69 8.43 0.35
CA SER A 104 2.04 8.83 -0.06
C SER A 104 3.06 8.56 1.06
N PRO A 105 4.14 7.82 0.80
CA PRO A 105 5.24 7.63 1.73
C PRO A 105 6.27 8.76 1.71
N ASP A 106 6.12 9.73 0.80
CA ASP A 106 7.08 10.81 0.62
C ASP A 106 6.87 11.90 1.67
N PHE A 107 7.90 12.12 2.49
CA PHE A 107 7.99 13.24 3.40
C PHE A 107 9.13 14.15 2.96
N ILE A 108 9.10 15.39 3.44
CA ILE A 108 10.16 16.37 3.20
C ILE A 108 10.84 16.67 4.53
N ALA A 109 12.16 16.54 4.57
CA ALA A 109 12.98 16.94 5.71
C ALA A 109 13.74 18.21 5.37
N CYS A 110 13.55 19.28 6.15
CA CYS A 110 14.23 20.56 5.93
C CYS A 110 15.07 20.96 7.14
N ALA A 111 16.24 21.53 6.87
CA ALA A 111 17.16 21.95 7.94
C ALA A 111 16.54 23.00 8.86
N THR A 112 16.67 22.78 10.17
CA THR A 112 16.23 23.74 11.19
C THR A 112 17.28 24.81 11.47
N GLY A 113 18.53 24.54 11.11
CA GLY A 113 19.70 25.35 11.52
C GLY A 113 20.21 25.03 12.93
N ASP A 114 19.52 24.16 13.68
CA ASP A 114 19.83 23.83 15.07
C ASP A 114 20.24 22.36 15.20
N ASN A 115 21.39 22.10 15.83
CA ASN A 115 21.89 20.75 16.19
C ASN A 115 21.94 19.72 15.05
N GLY A 116 21.94 20.16 13.78
CA GLY A 116 21.83 19.27 12.62
C GLY A 116 20.44 18.64 12.42
N GLY A 117 19.44 19.09 13.18
CA GLY A 117 18.08 18.60 13.10
C GLY A 117 17.34 19.08 11.85
N LEU A 118 16.55 18.19 11.27
CA LEU A 118 15.64 18.48 10.17
C LEU A 118 14.19 18.32 10.64
N ASN A 119 13.35 19.34 10.44
CA ASN A 119 11.91 19.21 10.66
C ASN A 119 11.29 18.41 9.51
N ILE A 120 10.19 17.73 9.78
CA ILE A 120 9.52 16.83 8.83
C ILE A 120 8.19 17.44 8.35
N TYR A 121 7.91 17.34 7.06
CA TYR A 121 6.73 17.90 6.38
C TYR A 121 6.14 16.87 5.40
N THR A 122 4.89 17.03 4.97
CA THR A 122 4.29 16.17 3.91
C THR A 122 4.24 16.85 2.54
N THR A 123 4.55 18.14 2.46
CA THR A 123 4.57 18.88 1.18
C THR A 123 5.78 19.80 1.11
N GLU A 124 6.34 19.95 -0.09
CA GLU A 124 7.35 20.96 -0.35
C GLU A 124 6.76 22.37 -0.24
N SER A 125 7.58 23.31 0.24
CA SER A 125 7.18 24.71 0.32
C SER A 125 8.38 25.61 0.05
N SER A 126 8.18 26.65 -0.76
CA SER A 126 9.19 27.68 -1.01
C SER A 126 9.53 28.51 0.23
N ALA A 127 8.75 28.38 1.31
CA ALA A 127 9.04 28.99 2.60
C ALA A 127 10.11 28.20 3.39
N LEU A 128 10.43 26.98 2.95
CA LEU A 128 11.42 26.10 3.56
C LEU A 128 12.70 26.09 2.72
N SER A 129 13.83 25.85 3.38
CA SER A 129 15.14 25.83 2.74
C SER A 129 15.91 24.57 3.12
N GLN A 130 16.82 24.14 2.24
CA GLN A 130 17.68 22.97 2.49
C GLN A 130 16.85 21.72 2.79
N CYS A 131 15.90 21.44 1.91
CA CYS A 131 14.99 20.31 2.01
C CYS A 131 15.46 19.14 1.17
N GLN A 132 15.10 17.93 1.60
CA GLN A 132 15.26 16.70 0.85
C GLN A 132 14.04 15.81 1.06
N THR A 133 13.65 15.05 0.04
CA THR A 133 12.67 13.98 0.19
C THR A 133 13.25 12.89 1.07
N ILE A 134 12.43 12.39 1.99
CA ILE A 134 12.75 11.32 2.91
C ILE A 134 11.56 10.36 2.99
N GLU A 135 11.88 9.15 3.42
CA GLU A 135 10.89 8.17 3.83
C GLU A 135 11.02 7.95 5.34
N LEU A 136 9.90 7.66 5.99
CA LEU A 136 9.84 7.35 7.41
C LEU A 136 9.42 5.89 7.59
N THR A 137 10.21 5.14 8.35
CA THR A 137 9.95 3.73 8.65
C THR A 137 9.57 3.58 10.12
N ALA A 138 8.45 2.92 10.37
CA ALA A 138 7.99 2.47 11.67
C ALA A 138 8.66 1.13 12.03
N ASP A 139 9.13 1.01 13.27
CA ASP A 139 9.73 -0.23 13.80
C ASP A 139 8.71 -1.33 14.13
N SER A 140 7.41 -1.00 14.07
CA SER A 140 6.27 -1.84 14.41
C SER A 140 5.05 -1.34 13.66
N CYS A 141 3.89 -1.98 13.85
CA CYS A 141 2.61 -1.55 13.30
C CYS A 141 2.42 -1.68 11.80
N SER A 142 3.43 -2.18 11.07
CA SER A 142 3.17 -2.96 9.86
C SER A 142 2.34 -4.16 10.29
N SER A 143 1.09 -4.26 9.83
CA SER A 143 0.37 -5.54 9.87
C SER A 143 1.29 -6.59 9.25
N SER A 144 1.63 -7.61 10.01
CA SER A 144 2.68 -8.57 9.66
C SER A 144 2.39 -9.25 8.33
N SER A 145 2.98 -8.72 7.27
CA SER A 145 3.57 -9.46 6.16
C SER A 145 5.03 -9.02 6.07
N THR A 146 5.87 -9.62 6.92
CA THR A 146 7.33 -9.75 6.83
C THR A 146 8.02 -8.92 5.72
N PRO A 147 8.91 -7.95 6.01
CA PRO A 147 9.84 -7.48 4.98
C PRO A 147 10.92 -8.55 4.77
N PRO A 148 11.12 -9.09 3.55
CA PRO A 148 12.41 -9.65 3.19
C PRO A 148 13.38 -8.47 2.90
N PRO A 149 14.70 -8.69 2.99
CA PRO A 149 15.68 -7.66 2.71
C PRO A 149 15.53 -7.13 1.28
N GLU A 150 15.63 -5.80 1.13
CA GLU A 150 16.01 -5.03 -0.07
C GLU A 150 16.14 -5.88 -1.35
N ASN A 151 15.04 -6.19 -2.04
CA ASN A 151 15.09 -6.85 -3.36
C ASN A 151 13.85 -6.62 -4.25
N ASN A 152 12.75 -6.02 -3.79
CA ASN A 152 11.58 -5.78 -4.66
C ASN A 152 11.60 -4.35 -5.23
N CYS A 153 10.96 -4.17 -6.39
CA CYS A 153 11.01 -2.92 -7.14
C CYS A 153 9.84 -1.98 -6.84
N GLY A 154 9.19 -2.17 -5.69
CA GLY A 154 8.02 -1.40 -5.27
C GLY A 154 6.82 -1.54 -6.21
N THR A 155 5.78 -0.77 -5.93
CA THR A 155 4.52 -0.76 -6.68
C THR A 155 4.29 0.54 -7.47
N SER A 156 5.21 1.50 -7.40
CA SER A 156 5.11 2.75 -8.17
C SER A 156 5.42 2.50 -9.64
N LEU A 157 4.57 3.02 -10.53
CA LEU A 157 4.77 2.95 -11.99
C LEU A 157 5.60 4.14 -12.47
N GLU A 158 6.88 4.13 -12.12
CA GLU A 158 7.83 5.17 -12.53
C GLU A 158 8.02 5.17 -14.06
N THR A 159 7.96 6.36 -14.68
CA THR A 159 8.02 6.48 -16.14
C THR A 159 9.27 5.79 -16.70
N GLY A 160 9.08 4.77 -17.54
CA GLY A 160 10.16 4.00 -18.17
C GLY A 160 10.72 2.84 -17.33
N ASN A 161 10.23 2.63 -16.10
CA ASN A 161 10.64 1.57 -15.19
C ASN A 161 9.49 0.60 -14.84
N TYR A 162 8.55 0.40 -15.77
CA TYR A 162 7.55 -0.65 -15.65
C TYR A 162 7.15 -1.22 -17.01
N GLN A 163 6.49 -2.37 -17.00
CA GLN A 163 5.83 -3.00 -18.14
C GLN A 163 4.35 -3.22 -17.82
N PHE A 164 3.52 -3.02 -18.83
CA PHE A 164 2.10 -3.37 -18.84
C PHE A 164 1.90 -4.62 -19.71
N PRO A 165 0.77 -5.34 -19.59
CA PRO A 165 0.56 -6.56 -20.34
C PRO A 165 0.34 -6.24 -21.81
N HIS A 166 1.05 -6.96 -22.68
CA HIS A 166 0.94 -6.85 -24.14
C HIS A 166 -0.11 -7.80 -24.72
N LEU A 167 -0.60 -8.76 -23.91
CA LEU A 167 -1.72 -9.62 -24.24
C LEU A 167 -2.44 -10.03 -22.95
N ILE A 168 -3.76 -9.98 -22.95
CA ILE A 168 -4.61 -10.52 -21.89
C ILE A 168 -5.54 -11.55 -22.51
N ILE A 169 -5.53 -12.79 -22.01
CA ILE A 169 -6.38 -13.89 -22.48
C ILE A 169 -7.23 -14.43 -21.33
N PRO A 170 -8.56 -14.29 -21.37
CA PRO A 170 -9.43 -14.99 -20.46
C PRO A 170 -9.59 -16.45 -20.92
N ILE A 171 -9.43 -17.38 -19.97
CA ILE A 171 -9.70 -18.80 -20.16
C ILE A 171 -10.86 -19.23 -19.25
N ASN A 172 -11.79 -20.02 -19.78
CA ASN A 172 -13.02 -20.38 -19.08
C ASN A 172 -13.16 -21.91 -18.97
N SER A 173 -13.20 -22.43 -17.75
CA SER A 173 -13.35 -23.86 -17.47
C SER A 173 -14.71 -24.43 -17.91
N GLN A 174 -15.75 -23.59 -18.02
CA GLN A 174 -17.06 -23.97 -18.57
C GLN A 174 -17.11 -23.99 -20.10
N SER A 175 -16.11 -23.42 -20.77
CA SER A 175 -15.98 -23.44 -22.23
C SER A 175 -14.54 -23.78 -22.64
N PRO A 176 -14.05 -24.99 -22.29
CA PRO A 176 -12.61 -25.20 -22.16
C PRO A 176 -11.84 -25.30 -23.49
N ASN A 177 -12.56 -25.45 -24.61
CA ASN A 177 -12.00 -25.47 -25.96
C ASN A 177 -12.24 -24.16 -26.74
N THR A 178 -12.81 -23.15 -26.09
CA THR A 178 -13.09 -21.85 -26.72
C THR A 178 -11.93 -20.91 -26.44
N ALA A 179 -11.33 -20.36 -27.49
CA ALA A 179 -10.41 -19.24 -27.38
C ALA A 179 -11.23 -17.96 -27.39
N ALA A 180 -11.24 -17.22 -26.28
CA ALA A 180 -11.94 -15.95 -26.20
C ALA A 180 -11.29 -14.86 -27.06
N GLY A 181 -10.00 -15.02 -27.38
CA GLY A 181 -9.19 -14.01 -28.05
C GLY A 181 -8.63 -13.01 -27.05
N THR A 182 -8.14 -11.88 -27.57
CA THR A 182 -7.58 -10.81 -26.74
C THR A 182 -8.66 -10.11 -25.94
N SER A 183 -8.31 -9.73 -24.71
CA SER A 183 -9.08 -8.85 -23.84
C SER A 183 -8.28 -7.58 -23.54
N TYR A 184 -8.98 -6.57 -23.03
CA TYR A 184 -8.38 -5.42 -22.33
C TYR A 184 -8.66 -5.46 -20.83
N ASN A 185 -9.48 -6.41 -20.40
CA ASN A 185 -9.87 -6.61 -19.02
C ASN A 185 -9.16 -7.83 -18.45
N GLY A 186 -8.74 -7.70 -17.19
CA GLY A 186 -8.53 -8.85 -16.34
C GLY A 186 -9.84 -9.30 -15.72
N GLU A 187 -10.06 -10.61 -15.70
CA GLU A 187 -11.25 -11.24 -15.13
C GLU A 187 -10.86 -12.48 -14.31
N VAL A 188 -11.35 -12.53 -13.09
CA VAL A 188 -11.22 -13.66 -12.15
C VAL A 188 -12.61 -13.97 -11.61
N THR A 189 -13.10 -15.18 -11.88
CA THR A 189 -14.34 -15.71 -11.31
C THR A 189 -14.12 -17.16 -10.89
N SER A 190 -15.16 -17.85 -10.42
CA SER A 190 -15.07 -19.29 -10.12
C SER A 190 -14.80 -20.17 -11.36
N THR A 191 -14.95 -19.62 -12.58
CA THR A 191 -14.77 -20.37 -13.83
C THR A 191 -13.83 -19.70 -14.82
N ILE A 192 -13.58 -18.40 -14.68
CA ILE A 192 -12.72 -17.62 -15.56
C ILE A 192 -11.42 -17.25 -14.83
N SER A 193 -10.32 -17.42 -15.52
CA SER A 193 -8.98 -16.97 -15.11
C SER A 193 -8.37 -16.16 -16.25
N SER A 194 -7.48 -15.22 -15.93
CA SER A 194 -6.86 -14.36 -16.93
C SER A 194 -5.36 -14.60 -17.00
N ILE A 195 -4.84 -14.75 -18.22
CA ILE A 195 -3.42 -14.89 -18.51
C ILE A 195 -2.90 -13.59 -19.13
N PHE A 196 -1.81 -13.07 -18.59
CA PHE A 196 -1.19 -11.81 -18.97
C PHE A 196 0.21 -12.07 -19.52
N ASN A 197 0.47 -11.69 -20.77
CA ASN A 197 1.83 -11.71 -21.31
C ASN A 197 2.51 -10.35 -21.14
N PHE A 198 3.78 -10.36 -20.75
CA PHE A 198 4.64 -9.19 -20.67
C PHE A 198 5.87 -9.39 -21.53
N ASP A 199 6.16 -8.41 -22.40
CA ASP A 199 7.40 -8.37 -23.16
C ASP A 199 8.45 -7.62 -22.34
N ILE A 200 9.48 -8.34 -21.86
CA ILE A 200 10.52 -7.76 -21.01
C ILE A 200 11.66 -7.23 -21.87
N PRO A 201 11.96 -5.92 -21.85
CA PRO A 201 13.01 -5.35 -22.68
C PRO A 201 14.39 -5.94 -22.35
N GLU A 202 15.25 -6.08 -23.37
CA GLU A 202 16.65 -6.50 -23.20
C GLU A 202 17.42 -5.55 -22.24
N SER A 203 17.02 -4.28 -22.18
CA SER A 203 17.60 -3.27 -21.26
C SER A 203 17.36 -3.57 -19.77
N TYR A 204 16.52 -4.55 -19.44
CA TYR A 204 16.32 -5.01 -18.07
C TYR A 204 17.31 -6.13 -17.68
N SER A 205 18.25 -6.47 -18.56
CA SER A 205 19.28 -7.48 -18.27
C SER A 205 20.09 -7.13 -17.03
N GLY A 206 20.19 -8.08 -16.10
CA GLY A 206 20.88 -7.89 -14.82
C GLY A 206 20.10 -7.09 -13.77
N LYS A 207 18.86 -6.69 -14.06
CA LYS A 207 17.97 -6.03 -13.11
C LYS A 207 17.04 -7.02 -12.41
N THR A 208 16.36 -6.52 -11.39
CA THR A 208 15.30 -7.17 -10.65
C THR A 208 13.95 -6.64 -11.12
N CYS A 209 12.97 -7.52 -11.16
CA CYS A 209 11.61 -7.25 -11.58
C CYS A 209 10.66 -7.68 -10.47
N SER A 210 9.58 -6.93 -10.27
CA SER A 210 8.48 -7.31 -9.39
C SER A 210 7.18 -7.36 -10.17
N LEU A 211 6.46 -8.49 -10.10
CA LEU A 211 5.07 -8.57 -10.54
C LEU A 211 4.21 -7.89 -9.49
N VAL A 212 3.43 -6.89 -9.89
CA VAL A 212 2.59 -6.10 -8.98
C VAL A 212 1.17 -6.02 -9.46
N PHE A 213 0.21 -6.09 -8.53
CA PHE A 213 -1.20 -5.84 -8.79
C PHE A 213 -1.63 -4.56 -8.08
N LEU A 214 -2.13 -3.59 -8.85
CA LEU A 214 -2.56 -2.29 -8.35
C LEU A 214 -4.07 -2.26 -8.33
N PHE A 215 -4.65 -1.99 -7.16
CA PHE A 215 -6.09 -2.04 -6.94
C PHE A 215 -6.58 -0.82 -6.17
N PRO A 216 -6.68 0.37 -6.82
CA PRO A 216 -7.06 1.61 -6.17
C PRO A 216 -8.54 1.61 -5.73
N GLU A 217 -8.95 2.63 -4.97
CA GLU A 217 -10.37 2.79 -4.70
C GLU A 217 -11.10 3.21 -5.98
N LYS A 218 -12.38 2.82 -6.09
CA LYS A 218 -13.20 3.19 -7.24
C LYS A 218 -13.37 4.72 -7.39
N ALA A 219 -13.22 5.47 -6.30
CA ALA A 219 -13.27 6.93 -6.29
C ALA A 219 -12.05 7.59 -6.94
N ASP A 220 -10.92 6.89 -7.00
CA ASP A 220 -9.66 7.42 -7.55
C ASP A 220 -9.59 7.25 -9.08
N LEU A 221 -10.38 6.32 -9.62
CA LEU A 221 -10.39 5.97 -11.03
C LEU A 221 -11.08 7.03 -11.89
N GLN A 222 -10.43 7.41 -13.00
CA GLN A 222 -10.99 8.37 -13.97
C GLN A 222 -11.43 7.72 -15.27
N THR A 223 -10.62 6.79 -15.78
CA THR A 223 -10.76 6.19 -17.12
C THR A 223 -10.98 4.67 -17.07
N SER A 224 -10.82 4.08 -15.88
CA SER A 224 -11.08 2.67 -15.61
C SER A 224 -12.18 2.49 -14.57
N SER A 225 -12.59 1.25 -14.36
CA SER A 225 -13.58 0.83 -13.36
C SER A 225 -13.39 -0.67 -13.12
N PHE A 226 -13.89 -1.14 -11.99
CA PHE A 226 -13.96 -2.56 -11.68
C PHE A 226 -15.31 -2.96 -11.11
N THR A 227 -15.61 -4.25 -11.21
CA THR A 227 -16.59 -4.93 -10.36
C THR A 227 -15.84 -5.90 -9.45
N PHE A 228 -16.18 -5.91 -8.16
CA PHE A 228 -15.51 -6.74 -7.17
C PHE A 228 -16.50 -7.26 -6.14
N SER A 229 -16.41 -8.55 -5.82
CA SER A 229 -17.13 -9.21 -4.74
C SER A 229 -16.40 -10.47 -4.31
N GLY A 230 -16.80 -11.04 -3.17
CA GLY A 230 -16.16 -12.23 -2.59
C GLY A 230 -15.13 -11.89 -1.52
N ASP A 231 -14.21 -12.82 -1.28
CA ASP A 231 -13.22 -12.76 -0.21
C ASP A 231 -11.89 -12.09 -0.61
N GLY A 232 -11.69 -11.81 -1.91
CA GLY A 232 -10.47 -11.20 -2.41
C GLY A 232 -9.30 -12.17 -2.58
N GLN A 233 -9.47 -13.46 -2.30
CA GLN A 233 -8.41 -14.46 -2.49
C GLN A 233 -8.20 -14.74 -3.99
N ILE A 234 -6.97 -14.53 -4.45
CA ILE A 234 -6.54 -14.73 -5.84
C ILE A 234 -5.18 -15.43 -5.83
N ASP A 235 -5.08 -16.50 -6.60
CA ASP A 235 -3.84 -17.24 -6.85
C ASP A 235 -3.13 -16.66 -8.08
N PHE A 236 -1.82 -16.54 -7.98
CA PHE A 236 -0.95 -16.10 -9.07
C PHE A 236 0.03 -17.18 -9.44
N ALA A 237 0.24 -17.39 -10.73
CA ALA A 237 1.21 -18.37 -11.22
C ALA A 237 1.98 -17.83 -12.41
N GLN A 238 3.29 -18.10 -12.46
CA GLN A 238 4.06 -17.96 -13.69
C GLN A 238 3.84 -19.19 -14.57
N LEU A 239 3.64 -18.96 -15.86
CA LEU A 239 3.45 -20.02 -16.84
C LEU A 239 4.74 -20.36 -17.58
N SER A 240 4.82 -21.62 -18.02
CA SER A 240 5.97 -22.20 -18.74
C SER A 240 6.29 -21.54 -20.08
N MET A 241 5.32 -20.86 -20.69
CA MET A 241 5.50 -20.09 -21.92
C MET A 241 4.39 -19.05 -22.09
N ALA A 242 4.60 -18.11 -23.01
CA ALA A 242 3.63 -17.09 -23.37
C ALA A 242 2.31 -17.67 -23.90
N ALA A 243 1.19 -17.04 -23.55
CA ALA A 243 -0.11 -17.34 -24.15
C ALA A 243 -0.23 -16.77 -25.58
N THR A 244 -1.24 -17.21 -26.32
CA THR A 244 -1.57 -16.71 -27.65
C THR A 244 -3.04 -16.34 -27.73
N THR A 245 -3.45 -15.64 -28.79
CA THR A 245 -4.88 -15.36 -29.05
C THR A 245 -5.72 -16.63 -29.28
N SER A 246 -5.09 -17.79 -29.50
CA SER A 246 -5.75 -19.10 -29.62
C SER A 246 -5.76 -19.90 -28.32
N THR A 247 -5.27 -19.33 -27.22
CA THR A 247 -5.24 -19.99 -25.92
C THR A 247 -6.66 -20.16 -25.38
N THR A 248 -6.93 -21.35 -24.85
CA THR A 248 -8.17 -21.83 -24.23
C THR A 248 -7.81 -22.43 -22.87
N TYR A 249 -8.80 -22.76 -22.06
CA TYR A 249 -8.56 -23.45 -20.78
C TYR A 249 -7.77 -24.76 -20.95
N ASN A 250 -8.13 -25.59 -21.94
CA ASN A 250 -7.49 -26.90 -22.15
C ASN A 250 -6.08 -26.84 -22.73
N ASN A 251 -5.71 -25.77 -23.43
CA ASN A 251 -4.39 -25.62 -24.04
C ASN A 251 -3.53 -24.53 -23.40
N ALA A 252 -3.98 -23.96 -22.27
CA ALA A 252 -3.23 -22.99 -21.51
C ALA A 252 -1.84 -23.55 -21.17
N PRO A 253 -0.78 -22.74 -21.29
CA PRO A 253 0.55 -23.14 -20.84
C PRO A 253 0.52 -23.65 -19.39
N SER A 254 1.26 -24.72 -19.10
CA SER A 254 1.30 -25.24 -17.72
C SER A 254 1.99 -24.26 -16.78
N VAL A 255 1.58 -24.24 -15.52
CA VAL A 255 2.26 -23.51 -14.44
C VAL A 255 3.72 -23.97 -14.33
N SER A 256 4.66 -23.04 -14.45
CA SER A 256 6.09 -23.29 -14.19
C SER A 256 6.48 -22.99 -12.75
N HIS A 257 5.89 -21.95 -12.18
CA HIS A 257 6.09 -21.58 -10.79
C HIS A 257 4.79 -21.05 -10.21
N ASP A 258 4.38 -21.64 -9.11
CA ASP A 258 3.26 -21.15 -8.32
C ASP A 258 3.76 -19.98 -7.46
N LEU A 259 3.12 -18.80 -7.58
CA LEU A 259 3.48 -17.59 -6.83
C LEU A 259 2.61 -17.47 -5.56
N GLY A 260 1.57 -18.29 -5.44
CA GLY A 260 0.70 -18.39 -4.30
C GLY A 260 -0.47 -17.40 -4.28
N ASP A 261 -1.23 -17.51 -3.19
CA ASP A 261 -2.44 -16.74 -2.97
C ASP A 261 -2.16 -15.41 -2.27
N ILE A 262 -2.81 -14.34 -2.72
CA ILE A 262 -2.93 -13.09 -1.98
C ILE A 262 -4.40 -12.70 -1.79
N THR A 263 -4.68 -11.97 -0.71
CA THR A 263 -6.02 -11.41 -0.47
C THR A 263 -6.03 -9.95 -0.86
N VAL A 264 -6.78 -9.62 -1.91
CA VAL A 264 -6.86 -8.27 -2.47
C VAL A 264 -8.12 -7.54 -2.04
N SER A 265 -8.02 -6.22 -1.89
CA SER A 265 -9.13 -5.31 -1.64
C SER A 265 -8.85 -3.95 -2.29
N PRO A 266 -9.88 -3.22 -2.74
CA PRO A 266 -9.70 -1.87 -3.26
C PRO A 266 -8.96 -0.95 -2.28
N GLY A 267 -8.23 0.03 -2.82
CA GLY A 267 -7.41 0.99 -2.07
C GLY A 267 -6.00 0.51 -1.74
N ASN A 268 -5.51 -0.56 -2.38
CA ASN A 268 -4.23 -1.19 -2.03
C ASN A 268 -3.37 -1.47 -3.28
N SER A 269 -2.07 -1.66 -3.05
CA SER A 269 -1.11 -2.14 -4.05
C SER A 269 -0.37 -3.37 -3.51
N TYR A 270 -0.13 -4.34 -4.38
CA TYR A 270 0.40 -5.64 -3.99
C TYR A 270 1.64 -5.98 -4.81
N VAL A 271 2.75 -6.29 -4.14
CA VAL A 271 3.85 -7.03 -4.77
C VAL A 271 3.50 -8.51 -4.68
N VAL A 272 3.25 -9.13 -5.83
CA VAL A 272 2.91 -10.55 -5.93
C VAL A 272 4.18 -11.40 -5.82
N SER A 273 5.20 -11.06 -6.60
CA SER A 273 6.46 -11.79 -6.61
C SER A 273 7.60 -10.90 -7.11
N THR A 274 8.83 -11.28 -6.78
CA THR A 274 10.05 -10.56 -7.18
C THR A 274 11.07 -11.56 -7.69
N PHE A 275 11.66 -11.26 -8.84
CA PHE A 275 12.50 -12.18 -9.60
C PHE A 275 13.51 -11.42 -10.46
N SER A 276 14.59 -12.09 -10.89
CA SER A 276 15.50 -11.51 -11.87
C SER A 276 14.76 -11.27 -13.19
N CYS A 277 14.90 -10.09 -13.77
CA CYS A 277 14.20 -9.74 -15.00
C CYS A 277 14.58 -10.72 -16.14
N PRO A 278 13.61 -11.39 -16.77
CA PRO A 278 13.86 -12.26 -17.91
C PRO A 278 13.99 -11.42 -19.19
N ALA A 279 15.03 -10.60 -19.22
CA ALA A 279 15.29 -9.64 -20.29
C ALA A 279 15.29 -10.29 -21.68
N GLY A 280 14.67 -9.62 -22.64
CA GLY A 280 14.55 -10.07 -24.02
C GLY A 280 13.49 -11.18 -24.23
N GLN A 281 12.73 -11.55 -23.20
CA GLN A 281 11.75 -12.62 -23.26
C GLN A 281 10.32 -12.11 -23.05
N THR A 282 9.37 -12.84 -23.63
CA THR A 282 7.95 -12.72 -23.25
C THR A 282 7.66 -13.72 -22.15
N VAL A 283 7.13 -13.25 -21.02
CA VAL A 283 6.68 -14.10 -19.90
C VAL A 283 5.18 -13.99 -19.71
N ALA A 284 4.58 -15.04 -19.14
CA ALA A 284 3.16 -15.09 -18.88
C ALA A 284 2.85 -15.39 -17.41
N PHE A 285 1.83 -14.72 -16.89
CA PHE A 285 1.30 -14.94 -15.56
C PHE A 285 -0.21 -15.22 -15.63
N GLU A 286 -0.67 -16.22 -14.89
CA GLU A 286 -2.08 -16.51 -14.69
C GLU A 286 -2.54 -15.93 -13.36
N MET A 287 -3.71 -15.32 -13.37
CA MET A 287 -4.43 -14.84 -12.19
C MET A 287 -5.76 -15.60 -12.12
N LYS A 288 -5.95 -16.40 -11.07
CA LYS A 288 -7.13 -17.27 -10.92
C LYS A 288 -7.76 -17.17 -9.53
N ASN A 289 -9.02 -17.57 -9.43
CA ASN A 289 -9.74 -17.56 -8.17
C ASN A 289 -9.17 -18.61 -7.19
N ALA A 290 -8.92 -18.20 -5.95
CA ALA A 290 -8.46 -19.07 -4.85
C ALA A 290 -9.49 -19.21 -3.71
N GLY A 291 -10.73 -18.77 -3.94
CA GLY A 291 -11.76 -18.67 -2.92
C GLY A 291 -13.12 -18.35 -3.52
N SER A 292 -13.62 -17.15 -3.24
CA SER A 292 -14.95 -16.70 -3.72
C SER A 292 -14.91 -15.39 -4.51
N THR A 293 -13.72 -14.88 -4.81
CA THR A 293 -13.48 -13.67 -5.59
C THR A 293 -14.14 -13.68 -6.97
N SER A 294 -14.94 -12.66 -7.25
CA SER A 294 -15.34 -12.27 -8.59
C SER A 294 -14.86 -10.85 -8.83
N LEU A 295 -13.91 -10.70 -9.76
CA LEU A 295 -13.24 -9.45 -10.08
C LEU A 295 -13.15 -9.29 -11.61
N ASP A 296 -13.59 -8.16 -12.12
CA ASP A 296 -13.40 -7.73 -13.52
C ASP A 296 -12.96 -6.27 -13.51
N TRP A 297 -11.91 -5.93 -14.25
CA TRP A 297 -11.38 -4.58 -14.37
C TRP A 297 -10.82 -4.33 -15.77
N PHE A 298 -10.82 -3.07 -16.20
CA PHE A 298 -10.09 -2.63 -17.39
C PHE A 298 -8.64 -2.27 -17.01
N GLU A 299 -7.66 -2.88 -17.67
CA GLU A 299 -6.24 -2.63 -17.45
C GLU A 299 -5.87 -1.21 -17.90
N ASP A 300 -5.52 -0.34 -16.95
CA ASP A 300 -5.29 1.08 -17.25
C ASP A 300 -4.26 1.73 -16.32
N TYR A 301 -3.39 2.54 -16.90
CA TYR A 301 -2.35 3.29 -16.20
C TYR A 301 -2.79 4.71 -15.82
N ASN A 302 -3.80 5.26 -16.51
CA ASN A 302 -4.23 6.65 -16.36
C ASN A 302 -4.73 6.92 -14.94
N PRO A 303 -4.66 8.17 -14.45
CA PRO A 303 -4.43 8.45 -13.03
C PRO A 303 -5.28 7.62 -12.07
N ALA A 304 -4.57 7.03 -11.09
CA ALA A 304 -4.86 5.81 -10.32
C ALA A 304 -4.78 4.51 -11.14
N PRO A 305 -3.58 3.94 -11.35
CA PRO A 305 -3.40 2.72 -12.13
C PRO A 305 -4.15 1.53 -11.51
N LEU A 306 -4.84 0.78 -12.35
CA LEU A 306 -5.55 -0.44 -12.00
C LEU A 306 -5.11 -1.56 -12.93
N GLY A 307 -4.53 -2.61 -12.35
CA GLY A 307 -4.18 -3.81 -13.08
C GLY A 307 -2.86 -4.46 -12.70
N LEU A 308 -2.39 -5.34 -13.58
CA LEU A 308 -1.22 -6.17 -13.37
C LEU A 308 -0.02 -5.63 -14.15
N TYR A 309 1.05 -5.28 -13.44
CA TYR A 309 2.25 -4.67 -14.00
C TYR A 309 3.52 -5.41 -13.58
N ILE A 310 4.62 -5.13 -14.28
CA ILE A 310 5.95 -5.48 -13.81
C ILE A 310 6.74 -4.20 -13.56
N THR A 311 7.19 -3.95 -12.33
CA THR A 311 8.12 -2.86 -12.00
C THR A 311 9.56 -3.35 -12.06
N VAL A 312 10.52 -2.44 -12.28
CA VAL A 312 11.94 -2.79 -12.42
C VAL A 312 12.85 -1.88 -11.59
N CYS A 313 13.91 -2.49 -11.05
CA CYS A 313 15.01 -1.92 -10.30
C CYS A 313 16.24 -2.81 -10.57
#